data_AF-A0A3E2VT79-F1
#
_entry.id   AF-A0A3E2VT79-F1
#
_cell.length_a   1.000
_cell.length_b   1.000
_cell.length_c   1.000
_cell.angle_alpha   90.00
_cell.angle_beta   90.00
_cell.angle_gamma   90.00
#
_symmetry.space_group_name_H-M   'P 1'
#
loop_
_entity.id
_entity.type
_entity.pdbx_description
1 polymer ?
#
loop_
_entity_poly.entity_id
_entity_poly.type
_entity_poly.pdbx_seq_one_letter_code
_entity_poly.pdbx_strand_id
1 'polypeptide(L)' 'MLMETEYIKMKCKRCGYEEWAEEEIADELATYNRKTKKYEILLECPKCHGVMIWHNKEKKVEQWESGFDPEDLPF' A
#
# COMPACT_ATOMS: atom_id res chain seq x y z
N MET A 1 10.31 -8.12 -18.20
CA MET A 1 10.49 -6.95 -17.30
C MET A 1 10.10 -7.40 -15.90
N LEU A 2 10.98 -7.27 -14.91
CA LEU A 2 10.64 -7.58 -13.52
C LEU A 2 9.74 -6.45 -13.01
N MET A 3 8.51 -6.80 -12.60
CA MET A 3 7.63 -5.86 -11.91
C MET A 3 7.79 -6.13 -10.41
N GLU A 4 8.18 -5.08 -9.68
CA GLU A 4 8.36 -5.11 -8.24
C GLU A 4 7.20 -4.34 -7.62
N THR A 5 6.39 -5.02 -6.81
CA THR A 5 5.33 -4.35 -6.06
C THR A 5 5.77 -4.28 -4.60
N GLU A 6 6.04 -3.06 -4.12
CA GLU A 6 6.27 -2.81 -2.71
C GLU A 6 4.93 -2.73 -1.99
N TYR A 7 4.81 -3.43 -0.87
CA TYR A 7 3.66 -3.39 0.02
C TYR A 7 4.09 -2.90 1.38
N ILE A 8 3.20 -2.13 1.98
CA ILE A 8 3.40 -1.50 3.27
C ILE A 8 2.30 -1.94 4.23
N LYS A 9 2.67 -2.16 5.49
CA LYS A 9 1.69 -2.49 6.50
C LYS A 9 1.07 -1.22 7.06
N MET A 10 -0.25 -1.18 7.09
CA MET A 10 -1.06 -0.07 7.58
C MET A 10 -1.89 -0.53 8.77
N LYS A 11 -2.11 0.38 9.71
CA LYS A 11 -2.97 0.15 10.88
C LYS A 11 -3.90 1.31 11.13
N CYS A 12 -5.17 1.01 11.34
CA CYS A 12 -6.14 1.99 11.80
C CYS A 12 -5.83 2.40 13.24
N LYS A 13 -5.63 3.71 13.45
CA LYS A 13 -5.39 4.27 14.79
C LYS A 13 -6.61 4.14 15.71
N ARG A 14 -7.82 4.01 15.12
CA ARG A 14 -9.09 4.02 15.86
C ARG A 14 -9.50 2.64 16.35
N CYS A 15 -9.55 1.65 15.46
CA CYS A 15 -9.98 0.29 15.78
C CYS A 15 -8.85 -0.74 15.79
N GLY A 16 -7.62 -0.37 15.43
CA GLY A 16 -6.48 -1.27 15.43
C GLY A 16 -6.44 -2.27 14.27
N TYR A 17 -7.35 -2.15 13.30
CA TYR A 17 -7.37 -2.97 12.08
C TYR A 17 -6.06 -2.82 11.29
N GLU A 18 -5.47 -3.92 10.84
CA GLU A 18 -4.22 -3.95 10.09
C GLU A 18 -4.45 -4.49 8.68
N GLU A 19 -3.93 -3.81 7.67
CA GLU A 19 -3.95 -4.28 6.28
C GLU A 19 -2.63 -3.99 5.58
N TRP A 20 -2.37 -4.71 4.49
CA TRP A 20 -1.25 -4.45 3.59
C TRP A 20 -1.78 -3.68 2.39
N ALA A 21 -1.19 -2.52 2.13
CA ALA A 21 -1.49 -1.73 0.94
C ALA A 21 -0.26 -1.70 0.05
N GLU A 22 -0.43 -1.55 -1.26
CA GLU A 22 0.68 -1.28 -2.17
C GLU A 22 1.27 0.10 -1.84
N GLU A 23 2.60 0.20 -1.78
CA GLU A 23 3.32 1.44 -1.48
C GLU A 23 2.98 2.52 -2.49
N GLU A 24 2.86 2.16 -3.77
CA GLU A 24 2.53 3.10 -4.84
C GLU A 24 1.15 3.74 -4.60
N ILE A 25 0.14 2.92 -4.32
CA ILE A 25 -1.23 3.39 -4.00
C ILE A 25 -1.22 4.21 -2.71
N ALA A 26 -0.44 3.79 -1.72
CA ALA A 26 -0.37 4.48 -0.45
C ALA A 26 0.37 5.82 -0.52
N ASP A 27 1.38 5.94 -1.39
CA ASP A 27 2.09 7.19 -1.68
C ASP A 27 1.18 8.16 -2.45
N GLU A 28 0.42 7.67 -3.43
CA GLU A 28 -0.61 8.48 -4.11
C GLU A 28 -1.69 9.00 -3.13
N LEU A 29 -2.06 8.19 -2.14
CA LEU A 29 -3.03 8.55 -1.10
C LEU A 29 -2.39 9.28 0.11
N ALA A 30 -1.07 9.46 0.11
CA ALA A 30 -0.36 10.15 1.19
C ALA A 30 -0.58 11.66 1.09
N THR A 31 -1.34 12.22 2.03
CA THR A 31 -1.55 13.66 2.11
C THR A 31 -0.64 14.27 3.15
N TYR A 32 0.09 15.33 2.77
CA TYR A 32 0.90 16.07 3.73
C TYR A 32 0.00 16.85 4.70
N ASN A 33 -0.05 16.40 5.95
CA ASN A 33 -0.78 17.11 6.98
C ASN A 33 0.08 18.24 7.56
N ARG A 34 -0.28 19.49 7.24
CA ARG A 34 0.41 20.70 7.72
C ARG A 34 0.40 20.86 9.25
N LYS A 35 -0.58 20.27 9.95
CA LYS A 35 -0.70 20.36 11.42
C LYS A 35 0.31 19.45 12.12
N THR A 36 0.51 18.24 11.59
CA THR A 36 1.42 17.23 12.15
C THR A 36 2.81 17.26 11.49
N LYS A 37 2.96 18.01 10.39
CA LYS A 37 4.15 18.07 9.52
C LYS A 37 4.60 16.70 9.02
N LYS A 38 3.66 15.76 8.89
CA LYS A 38 3.91 14.39 8.47
C LYS A 38 3.01 14.05 7.29
N TYR A 39 3.49 13.18 6.42
CA TYR A 39 2.64 12.52 5.43
C TYR A 39 1.74 11.54 6.19
N GLU A 40 0.44 11.79 6.11
CA GLU A 40 -0.58 10.91 6.66
C GLU A 40 -1.33 10.30 5.49
N ILE A 41 -1.30 8.98 5.39
CA ILE A 41 -2.05 8.25 4.38
C ILE A 41 -3.51 8.32 4.78
N LEU A 42 -4.35 8.88 3.92
CA LEU A 42 -5.78 9.03 4.19
C LEU A 42 -6.55 7.81 3.67
N LEU A 43 -6.13 6.62 4.08
CA LEU A 43 -6.91 5.41 3.83
C LEU A 43 -8.01 5.30 4.88
N GLU A 44 -9.25 5.19 4.39
CA GLU A 44 -10.40 4.95 5.25
C GLU A 44 -10.42 3.49 5.67
N CYS A 45 -10.44 3.25 6.99
CA CYS A 45 -10.53 1.90 7.50
C CYS A 45 -11.88 1.27 7.17
N PRO A 46 -11.92 0.13 6.47
CA PRO A 46 -13.17 -0.50 6.04
C PRO A 46 -14.04 -1.00 7.22
N LYS A 47 -13.47 -1.10 8.43
CA LYS A 47 -14.20 -1.52 9.63
C LYS A 47 -14.81 -0.38 10.43
N CYS A 48 -14.12 0.75 10.54
CA CYS A 48 -14.49 1.80 11.49
C CYS A 48 -14.49 3.21 10.90
N HIS A 49 -14.33 3.32 9.57
CA HIS A 49 -14.22 4.58 8.83
C HIS A 49 -13.25 5.57 9.49
N GLY A 50 -12.18 5.02 10.07
CA GLY A 50 -11.13 5.77 10.76
C GLY A 50 -9.91 5.92 9.87
N VAL A 51 -9.01 6.84 10.21
CA VAL A 51 -7.76 7.03 9.46
C VAL A 51 -6.81 5.85 9.71
N MET A 52 -6.35 5.24 8.62
CA MET A 52 -5.28 4.25 8.63
C MET A 52 -3.93 4.94 8.49
N ILE A 53 -3.02 4.63 9.39
CA ILE A 53 -1.67 5.18 9.39
C ILE A 53 -0.68 4.09 9.04
N TRP A 54 0.48 4.49 8.53
CA TRP A 54 1.61 3.60 8.33
C TRP A 54 1.99 2.91 9.64
N HIS A 55 1.99 1.58 9.63
CA HIS A 55 2.29 0.77 10.80
C HIS A 55 3.50 -0.11 10.54
N ASN A 56 4.60 0.27 11.17
CA ASN A 56 5.94 -0.31 10.99
C ASN A 56 6.56 -0.05 9.62
N LYS A 57 7.89 0.10 9.61
CA LYS A 57 8.72 0.10 8.39
C LYS A 57 8.85 -1.31 7.78
N GLU A 58 7.84 -2.16 7.98
CA GLU A 58 7.81 -3.49 7.37
C GLU A 58 7.29 -3.30 5.94
N LYS A 59 8.25 -3.24 5.02
CA LYS A 59 8.00 -3.28 3.58
C LYS A 59 8.10 -4.73 3.12
N LYS A 60 7.10 -5.21 2.41
CA LYS A 60 7.14 -6.50 1.72
C LYS A 60 7.27 -6.20 0.23
N VAL A 61 8.34 -6.65 -0.40
CA VAL A 61 8.50 -6.51 -1.86
C VAL A 61 8.13 -7.85 -2.46
N GLU A 62 7.10 -7.89 -3.29
CA GLU A 62 6.80 -9.08 -4.10
C GLU A 62 7.30 -8.84 -5.51
N GLN A 63 8.28 -9.65 -5.89
CA GLN A 63 8.80 -9.74 -7.24
C GLN A 63 8.02 -10.82 -7.97
N TRP A 64 7.31 -10.42 -9.02
CA TRP A 64 6.65 -11.37 -9.91
C TRP A 64 7.40 -11.35 -11.23
N GLU A 65 7.88 -12.51 -11.66
CA GLU A 65 8.31 -12.69 -13.04
C GLU A 65 7.06 -12.62 -13.91
N SER A 66 6.89 -11.49 -14.60
CA SER A 66 5.91 -11.41 -15.69
C SER A 66 6.44 -12.25 -16.86
N GLY A 67 6.32 -13.56 -16.72
CA GLY A 67 6.57 -14.56 -17.75
C GLY A 67 5.34 -14.73 -18.64
N PHE A 68 4.70 -13.62 -19.01
CA PHE A 68 3.67 -13.63 -20.04
C PHE A 68 4.25 -12.99 -21.30
N ASP A 69 5.03 -13.78 -22.02
CA ASP A 69 5.36 -13.48 -23.41
C ASP A 69 4.05 -13.58 -24.22
N PRO A 70 3.59 -12.49 -24.85
CA PRO A 70 2.40 -12.55 -25.72
C PRO A 70 2.59 -13.47 -26.94
N GLU A 71 3.80 -14.00 -27.15
CA GLU A 71 4.13 -15.00 -28.17
C GLU A 71 3.82 -16.45 -27.75
N ASP A 72 3.54 -16.74 -26.46
CA ASP A 72 3.22 -18.09 -25.96
C ASP A 72 1.69 -18.41 -26.04
N LEU A 73 0.90 -17.49 -26.58
CA LEU A 73 -0.52 -17.72 -26.86
C LEU A 73 -0.65 -18.60 -28.12
N PRO A 74 -1.24 -19.80 -28.04
CA PRO A 74 -1.48 -20.61 -29.23
C PRO A 74 -2.58 -19.94 -30.06
N PHE A 75 -2.20 -19.40 -31.22
CA PHE A 75 -3.14 -19.05 -32.29
C PHE A 75 -3.74 -20.31 -32.93
#